data_AF-A0A5D4KK89-F1
#
_entry.id   AF-A0A5D4KK89-F1
#
_cell.length_a   1.000
_cell.length_b   1.000
_cell.length_c   1.000
_cell.angle_alpha   90.00
_cell.angle_beta   90.00
_cell.angle_gamma   90.00
#
_symmetry.space_group_name_H-M   'P 1'
#
loop_
_entity.id
_entity.type
_entity.pdbx_description
1 polymer ?
#
loop_
_entity_poly.entity_id
_entity_poly.type
_entity_poly.pdbx_seq_one_letter_code
_entity_poly.pdbx_strand_id
1 'polypeptide(L)' 'MDHSRNHNEDRYFCAQTSDPAPLFSAEAFFNSDKSIKNISLNQLRGKWVILFFYGSDFTFV' A
#
# COMPACT_ATOMS: atom_id res chain seq x y z
N MET A 1 7.09 4.83 42.88
CA MET A 1 5.74 4.41 42.49
C MET A 1 5.73 4.37 40.97
N ASP A 2 6.05 3.20 40.42
CA ASP A 2 6.02 2.94 39.00
C ASP A 2 4.55 2.76 38.59
N HIS A 3 4.06 3.60 37.68
CA HIS A 3 2.79 3.40 37.02
C HIS A 3 3.09 2.90 35.61
N SER A 4 3.35 1.60 35.51
CA SER A 4 3.35 0.85 34.27
C SER A 4 1.95 0.95 33.65
N ARG A 5 1.75 1.93 32.76
CA ARG A 5 0.58 1.96 31.87
C ARG A 5 0.82 0.95 30.75
N ASN A 6 0.16 -0.19 30.83
CA ASN A 6 -0.05 -1.06 29.68
C ASN A 6 -1.01 -0.37 28.71
N HIS A 7 -0.46 0.50 27.86
CA HIS A 7 -1.15 0.99 26.68
C HIS A 7 -1.00 -0.06 25.58
N ASN A 8 -1.92 -1.04 25.60
CA ASN A 8 -2.22 -1.83 24.41
C ASN A 8 -3.01 -0.91 23.47
N GLU A 9 -2.32 0.04 22.83
CA GLU A 9 -2.92 0.87 21.79
C GLU A 9 -3.06 0.00 20.56
N ASP A 10 -4.30 -0.18 20.10
CA ASP A 10 -4.60 -0.54 18.71
C ASP A 10 -4.08 0.60 17.82
N ARG A 11 -2.76 0.59 17.58
CA ARG A 11 -2.10 1.60 16.75
C ARG A 11 -2.65 1.45 15.34
N TYR A 12 -3.34 2.48 14.86
CA TYR A 12 -3.69 2.60 13.45
C TYR A 12 -2.42 2.37 12.61
N PHE A 13 -2.49 1.40 11.69
CA PHE A 13 -1.37 1.08 10.82
C PHE A 13 -1.18 2.22 9.81
N CYS A 14 -0.32 3.19 10.15
CA CYS A 14 0.08 4.28 9.28
C CYS A 14 1.50 4.00 8.77
N ALA A 15 1.66 3.85 7.46
CA ALA A 15 2.97 3.63 6.85
C ALA A 15 3.94 4.77 7.21
N GLN A 16 5.10 4.42 7.78
CA GLN A 16 6.20 5.35 8.07
C GLN A 16 7.32 5.19 7.06
N THR A 17 8.15 6.24 6.88
CA THR A 17 9.25 6.24 5.91
C THR A 17 10.40 5.30 6.28
N SER A 18 10.55 4.96 7.56
CA SER A 18 11.53 4.01 8.06
C SER A 18 11.11 2.56 7.93
N ASP A 19 9.82 2.31 7.70
CA ASP A 19 9.26 0.97 7.72
C ASP A 19 9.27 0.37 6.31
N PRO A 20 9.39 -0.96 6.19
CA PRO A 20 9.09 -1.63 4.93
C PRO A 20 7.69 -1.23 4.45
N ALA A 21 7.58 -0.88 3.16
CA ALA A 21 6.30 -0.55 2.57
C ALA A 21 5.27 -1.69 2.79
N PRO A 22 4.00 -1.38 3.10
CA PRO A 22 2.98 -2.39 3.31
C PRO A 22 2.82 -3.29 2.08
N LEU A 23 2.72 -4.60 2.30
CA LEU A 23 2.49 -5.55 1.22
C LEU A 23 1.09 -5.31 0.61
N PHE A 24 1.03 -5.31 -0.72
CA PHE A 24 -0.23 -5.30 -1.46
C PHE A 24 -0.21 -6.36 -2.57
N SER A 25 -1.40 -6.82 -2.92
CA SER A 25 -1.69 -7.58 -4.13
C SER A 25 -3.05 -7.11 -4.66
N ALA A 26 -3.14 -6.84 -5.96
CA ALA A 26 -4.36 -6.38 -6.59
C ALA A 26 -4.41 -6.83 -8.06
N GLU A 27 -5.60 -6.87 -8.62
CA GLU A 27 -5.78 -6.96 -10.06
C GLU A 27 -5.49 -5.60 -10.70
N ALA A 28 -4.69 -5.59 -11.77
CA ALA A 28 -4.33 -4.39 -12.49
C ALA A 28 -4.45 -4.61 -14.00
N PHE A 29 -4.83 -3.56 -14.72
CA PHE A 29 -4.88 -3.55 -16.17
C PHE A 29 -3.50 -3.25 -16.77
N PHE A 30 -2.99 -4.16 -17.59
CA PHE A 30 -1.71 -4.04 -18.28
C PHE A 30 -1.96 -3.56 -19.71
N ASN A 31 -1.62 -2.29 -19.97
CA ASN A 31 -1.86 -1.67 -21.27
C ASN A 31 -1.06 -2.32 -22.42
N SER A 32 0.09 -2.92 -22.13
CA SER A 32 0.98 -3.55 -23.10
C SER A 32 0.34 -4.70 -23.86
N ASP A 33 -0.50 -5.49 -23.18
CA ASP A 33 -1.13 -6.68 -23.73
C ASP A 33 -2.65 -6.72 -23.52
N LYS A 34 -3.23 -5.59 -23.08
CA LYS A 34 -4.68 -5.40 -22.88
C LYS A 34 -5.31 -6.45 -21.96
N SER A 35 -4.57 -6.87 -20.94
CA SER A 35 -5.00 -7.93 -20.02
C SER A 35 -5.10 -7.44 -18.58
N ILE A 36 -5.89 -8.16 -17.77
CA ILE A 36 -5.92 -8.00 -16.31
C ILE A 36 -5.02 -9.07 -15.71
N LYS A 37 -4.09 -8.67 -14.84
CA LYS A 37 -3.20 -9.59 -14.11
C LYS A 37 -3.09 -9.18 -12.65
N ASN A 38 -2.80 -10.16 -11.78
CA ASN A 38 -2.48 -9.88 -10.40
C ASN A 38 -1.04 -9.33 -10.29
N ILE A 39 -0.88 -8.17 -9.66
CA ILE A 39 0.40 -7.55 -9.35
C ILE A 39 0.58 -7.49 -7.83
N SER A 40 1.80 -7.71 -7.36
CA SER A 40 2.17 -7.56 -5.94
C SER A 40 3.43 -6.74 -5.77
N LEU A 41 3.57 -6.10 -4.61
CA LEU A 41 4.77 -5.33 -4.27
C LEU A 41 6.05 -6.19 -4.36
N ASN A 42 5.97 -7.47 -4.00
CA ASN A 42 7.14 -8.35 -3.98
C ASN A 42 7.70 -8.63 -5.39
N GLN A 43 6.84 -8.66 -6.42
CA GLN A 43 7.27 -8.81 -7.82
C GLN A 43 8.03 -7.58 -8.35
N LEU A 44 7.90 -6.43 -7.69
CA LEU A 44 8.51 -5.16 -8.09
C LEU A 44 9.84 -4.86 -7.37
N ARG A 45 10.34 -5.80 -6.56
CA ARG A 45 11.64 -5.68 -5.89
C ARG A 45 12.76 -5.36 -6.88
N GLY A 46 13.66 -4.46 -6.50
CA GLY A 46 14.77 -4.00 -7.34
C GLY A 46 14.40 -2.86 -8.30
N LYS A 47 13.15 -2.37 -8.28
CA LYS A 47 12.71 -1.17 -9.00
C LYS A 47 12.18 -0.14 -8.00
N TRP A 48 12.28 1.14 -8.35
CA TRP A 48 11.52 2.18 -7.64
C TRP A 48 10.04 2.05 -7.97
N VAL A 49 9.21 2.13 -6.94
CA VAL A 49 7.75 2.04 -7.04
C VAL A 49 7.13 3.32 -6.51
N ILE A 50 6.28 3.96 -7.32
CA ILE A 50 5.44 5.08 -6.89
C ILE A 50 4.01 4.54 -6.85
N LEU A 51 3.42 4.48 -5.66
CA LEU A 51 2.03 4.09 -5.43
C LEU A 51 1.26 5.32 -4.98
N PHE A 52 0.16 5.65 -5.66
CA PHE A 52 -0.75 6.73 -5.29
C PHE A 52 -2.18 6.23 -5.33
N PHE A 53 -3.04 6.84 -4.50
CA PHE A 53 -4.46 6.55 -4.43
C PHE A 53 -5.24 7.76 -4.96
N TYR A 54 -6.36 7.52 -5.64
CA TYR A 54 -7.27 8.56 -6.11
C TYR A 54 -8.71 8.21 -5.70
N GLY A 55 -9.60 9.20 -5.69
CA GLY A 55 -10.91 9.07 -5.07
C GLY A 55 -11.89 8.13 -5.79
N SER A 56 -12.09 8.32 -7.09
CA SER A 56 -13.01 7.51 -7.91
C SER A 56 -12.66 7.63 -9.39
N ASP A 57 -13.07 6.63 -10.17
CA ASP A 57 -13.09 6.70 -11.63
C ASP A 57 -14.16 7.68 -12.13
N PHE A 58 -13.94 8.24 -13.32
CA PHE A 58 -14.89 9.09 -14.07
C PHE A 58 -15.52 10.25 -13.28
N THR A 59 -14.71 10.98 -12.52
CA THR A 59 -15.15 12.24 -11.89
C THR A 59 -15.41 13.31 -12.96
N PHE A 60 -16.42 14.14 -12.73
CA PHE A 60 -16.71 15.29 -13.61
C PHE A 60 -15.52 16.27 -13.64
N VAL A 61 -15.15 16.73 -14.83
CA VAL A 61 -14.14 17.77 -15.11
C VAL A 61 -14.79 19.00 -15.71
#